data_AF-A0A653VMT7-F1
#
_entry.id   AF-A0A653VMT7-F1
#
_cell.length_a   1.000
_cell.length_b   1.000
_cell.length_c   1.000
_cell.angle_alpha   90.00
_cell.angle_beta   90.00
_cell.angle_gamma   90.00
#
_symmetry.space_group_name_H-M   'P 1'
#
loop_
_entity.id
_entity.type
_entity.pdbx_description
1 polymer ?
#
loop_
_entity_poly.entity_id
_entity_poly.type
_entity_poly.pdbx_seq_one_letter_code
_entity_poly.pdbx_strand_id
1 'polypeptide(L)'
;MSGVKTDYTREDLIAICEKAIVPESDWSDRDSQRSQVKIGQAWALLKAGCDWHLADDPETDARTIWIEIYSQGFNWFEGGYDGRDDEFLTRDLFYLPTPGRLIKADGKDWY
;
A
#
# COMPACT_ATOMS: atom_id res chain seq x y z
N MET A 1 9.22 11.21 21.75
CA MET A 1 9.23 10.28 20.61
C MET A 1 7.84 9.67 20.55
N SER A 2 6.99 10.09 19.62
CA SER A 2 5.73 9.37 19.37
C SER A 2 6.09 8.04 18.74
N GLY A 3 5.62 6.92 19.30
CA GLY A 3 5.85 5.59 18.75
C GLY A 3 5.37 5.48 17.30
N VAL A 4 6.01 4.61 16.51
CA VAL A 4 5.53 4.27 15.17
C VAL A 4 4.14 3.63 15.32
N LYS A 5 3.15 4.17 14.63
CA LYS A 5 1.80 3.58 14.58
C LYS A 5 1.89 2.26 13.81
N THR A 6 1.36 1.18 14.37
CA THR A 6 1.32 -0.16 13.74
C THR A 6 -0.08 -0.80 13.77
N ASP A 7 -1.04 -0.18 14.47
CA ASP A 7 -2.43 -0.61 14.57
C ASP A 7 -3.30 0.01 13.48
N TYR A 8 -2.90 -0.12 12.21
CA TYR A 8 -3.70 0.38 11.10
C TYR A 8 -4.93 -0.49 10.84
N THR A 9 -6.04 0.15 10.50
CA THR A 9 -7.21 -0.53 9.91
C THR A 9 -7.15 -0.47 8.38
N ARG A 10 -7.97 -1.29 7.71
CA ARG A 10 -8.11 -1.21 6.24
C ARG A 10 -8.56 0.19 5.83
N GLU A 11 -9.50 0.77 6.58
CA GLU A 11 -10.06 2.09 6.34
C GLU A 11 -8.99 3.19 6.52
N ASP A 12 -8.10 3.05 7.50
CA ASP A 12 -6.96 3.96 7.66
C ASP A 12 -6.05 3.94 6.42
N LEU A 13 -5.69 2.74 5.94
CA LEU A 13 -4.81 2.58 4.78
C LEU A 13 -5.45 3.11 3.49
N ILE A 14 -6.74 2.85 3.29
CA ILE A 14 -7.51 3.42 2.17
C ILE A 14 -7.47 4.95 2.22
N ALA A 15 -7.77 5.54 3.38
CA ALA A 15 -7.77 7.00 3.53
C ALA A 15 -6.36 7.61 3.33
N ILE A 16 -5.30 6.88 3.71
CA ILE A 16 -3.92 7.28 3.43
C ILE A 16 -3.66 7.27 1.92
N CYS A 17 -4.07 6.21 1.22
CA CYS A 17 -3.89 6.14 -0.23
C CYS A 17 -4.63 7.28 -0.95
N GLU A 18 -5.89 7.55 -0.58
CA GLU A 18 -6.70 8.61 -1.17
C GLU A 18 -6.07 10.00 -1.00
N LYS A 19 -5.41 10.26 0.14
CA LYS A 19 -4.70 11.51 0.39
C LYS A 19 -3.32 11.58 -0.28
N ALA A 20 -2.70 10.43 -0.53
CA ALA A 20 -1.37 10.33 -1.11
C ALA A 20 -1.38 10.45 -2.64
N ILE A 21 -2.53 10.21 -3.27
CA ILE A 21 -2.71 10.42 -4.70
C ILE A 21 -2.88 11.91 -4.98
N VAL A 22 -1.92 12.48 -5.71
CA VAL A 22 -1.89 13.93 -6.04
C VAL A 22 -1.74 14.13 -7.55
N PRO A 23 -2.19 15.29 -8.09
CA PRO A 23 -2.00 15.63 -9.50
C PRO A 23 -0.54 15.53 -9.95
N GLU A 24 -0.32 15.17 -11.22
CA GLU A 24 1.03 15.08 -11.80
C GLU A 24 1.83 16.38 -11.67
N SER A 25 1.15 17.54 -11.71
CA SER A 25 1.78 18.85 -11.52
C SER A 25 2.42 19.06 -10.15
N ASP A 26 2.04 18.24 -9.15
CA ASP A 26 2.56 18.33 -7.78
C ASP A 26 3.67 17.32 -7.49
N TRP A 27 4.03 16.46 -8.46
CA TRP A 27 5.06 15.44 -8.31
C TRP A 27 6.45 16.06 -8.11
N SER A 28 7.19 15.55 -7.13
CA SER A 28 8.46 16.14 -6.67
C SER A 28 9.68 15.65 -7.45
N ASP A 29 9.65 14.43 -8.01
CA ASP A 29 10.76 13.87 -8.77
C ASP A 29 10.38 12.75 -9.76
N ARG A 30 11.40 12.08 -10.31
CA ARG A 30 11.26 11.02 -11.30
C ARG A 30 10.61 9.73 -10.77
N ASP A 31 10.66 9.52 -9.46
CA ASP A 31 10.15 8.31 -8.81
C ASP A 31 8.68 8.48 -8.38
N SER A 32 8.17 9.72 -8.33
CA SER A 32 6.77 10.06 -8.06
C SER A 32 5.80 9.24 -8.93
N GLN A 33 6.10 9.08 -10.23
CA GLN A 33 5.25 8.30 -11.14
C GLN A 33 5.04 6.86 -10.65
N ARG A 34 6.12 6.18 -10.23
CA ARG A 34 6.06 4.80 -9.76
C ARG A 34 5.37 4.70 -8.40
N SER A 35 5.65 5.66 -7.52
CA SER A 35 5.02 5.76 -6.21
C SER A 35 3.50 5.93 -6.33
N GLN A 36 3.05 6.80 -7.23
CA GLN A 36 1.62 7.04 -7.49
C GLN A 36 0.92 5.81 -8.06
N VAL A 37 1.55 5.09 -9.01
CA VAL A 37 1.03 3.81 -9.53
C VAL A 37 0.87 2.78 -8.40
N LYS A 38 1.90 2.62 -7.56
CA LYS A 38 1.83 1.66 -6.44
C LYS A 38 0.77 2.02 -5.41
N ILE A 39 0.59 3.31 -5.08
CA ILE A 39 -0.51 3.74 -4.19
C ILE A 39 -1.86 3.39 -4.83
N GLY A 40 -2.04 3.69 -6.12
CA GLY A 40 -3.28 3.38 -6.83
C GLY A 40 -3.62 1.88 -6.82
N GLN A 41 -2.61 1.03 -7.01
CA GLN A 41 -2.76 -0.42 -6.91
C GLN A 41 -3.15 -0.86 -5.49
N ALA A 42 -2.43 -0.40 -4.47
CA ALA A 42 -2.73 -0.71 -3.08
C ALA A 42 -4.15 -0.27 -2.70
N TRP A 43 -4.54 0.95 -3.07
CA TRP A 43 -5.90 1.48 -2.87
C TRP A 43 -6.96 0.57 -3.50
N ALA A 44 -6.78 0.19 -4.75
CA ALA A 44 -7.73 -0.64 -5.48
C ALA A 44 -7.90 -2.02 -4.81
N LEU A 45 -6.81 -2.67 -4.42
CA LEU A 45 -6.84 -3.98 -3.77
C LEU A 45 -7.45 -3.92 -2.37
N LEU A 46 -7.09 -2.90 -1.56
CA LEU A 46 -7.70 -2.70 -0.23
C LEU A 46 -9.21 -2.47 -0.34
N LYS A 47 -9.66 -1.64 -1.29
CA LYS A 47 -11.08 -1.38 -1.56
C LYS A 47 -11.82 -2.61 -2.07
N ALA A 48 -11.14 -3.49 -2.82
CA ALA A 48 -11.69 -4.76 -3.29
C ALA A 48 -11.86 -5.80 -2.16
N GLY A 49 -11.36 -5.52 -0.95
CA GLY A 49 -11.48 -6.41 0.20
C GLY A 49 -10.37 -7.47 0.28
N CYS A 50 -9.26 -7.29 -0.43
CA CYS A 50 -8.10 -8.16 -0.29
C CYS A 50 -7.57 -8.18 1.16
N ASP A 51 -7.03 -9.33 1.56
CA ASP A 51 -6.37 -9.51 2.84
C ASP A 51 -4.99 -8.84 2.81
N TRP A 52 -4.57 -8.32 3.96
CA TRP A 52 -3.33 -7.57 4.09
C TRP A 52 -2.77 -7.65 5.50
N HIS A 53 -1.48 -7.39 5.65
CA HIS A 53 -0.83 -7.13 6.93
C HIS A 53 0.35 -6.16 6.76
N LEU A 54 0.89 -5.66 7.88
CA LEU A 54 2.15 -4.90 7.86
C LEU A 54 3.30 -5.83 7.52
N ALA A 55 4.17 -5.44 6.59
CA ALA A 55 5.33 -6.25 6.23
C ALA A 55 6.33 -6.35 7.40
N ASP A 56 6.91 -7.54 7.56
CA ASP A 56 7.99 -7.78 8.52
C ASP A 56 9.36 -7.31 7.99
N ASP A 57 9.56 -7.39 6.67
CA ASP A 57 10.78 -6.92 5.99
C ASP A 57 10.44 -6.38 4.59
N PRO A 58 10.63 -5.07 4.33
CA PRO A 58 11.02 -4.02 5.27
C PRO A 58 9.92 -3.69 6.30
N GLU A 59 10.32 -3.39 7.53
CA GLU A 59 9.42 -3.00 8.61
C GLU A 59 8.88 -1.57 8.44
N THR A 60 7.62 -1.34 8.81
CA THR A 60 7.02 0.00 8.91
C THR A 60 7.78 0.89 9.89
N ASP A 61 8.10 2.12 9.47
CA ASP A 61 8.83 3.09 10.28
C ASP A 61 8.11 4.47 10.31
N ALA A 62 8.79 5.48 10.83
CA ALA A 62 8.25 6.84 10.92
C ALA A 62 7.99 7.51 9.55
N ARG A 63 8.56 6.98 8.47
CA ARG A 63 8.51 7.56 7.11
C ARG A 63 7.69 6.72 6.15
N THR A 64 7.60 5.42 6.35
CA THR A 64 7.00 4.52 5.38
C THR A 64 6.19 3.45 6.07
N ILE A 65 4.95 3.27 5.62
CA ILE A 65 4.12 2.13 5.98
C ILE A 65 4.35 1.08 4.90
N TRP A 66 4.83 -0.09 5.29
CA TRP A 66 5.01 -1.22 4.40
C TRP A 66 3.90 -2.24 4.64
N ILE A 67 3.22 -2.63 3.58
CA ILE A 67 2.12 -3.60 3.64
C ILE A 67 2.30 -4.66 2.57
N GLU A 68 1.97 -5.90 2.93
CA GLU A 68 1.78 -6.98 1.97
C GLU A 68 0.27 -7.17 1.75
N ILE A 69 -0.15 -7.21 0.49
CA ILE A 69 -1.54 -7.48 0.10
C ILE A 69 -1.58 -8.80 -0.66
N TYR A 70 -2.56 -9.63 -0.32
CA TYR A 70 -2.81 -10.93 -0.91
C TYR A 70 -4.00 -10.87 -1.85
N SER A 71 -3.82 -11.34 -3.07
CA SER A 71 -4.86 -11.32 -4.08
C SER A 71 -4.91 -12.63 -4.88
N GLN A 72 -6.08 -12.94 -5.40
CA GLN A 72 -6.28 -14.05 -6.33
C GLN A 72 -5.76 -13.63 -7.71
N GLY A 73 -4.46 -13.81 -7.94
CA GLY A 73 -3.81 -13.49 -9.21
C GLY A 73 -3.81 -14.66 -10.20
N PHE A 74 -2.92 -14.62 -11.19
CA PHE A 74 -2.85 -15.62 -12.26
C PHE A 74 -2.74 -17.06 -11.73
N ASN A 75 -1.84 -17.30 -10.77
CA ASN A 75 -1.59 -18.64 -10.22
C ASN A 75 -2.82 -19.25 -9.53
N TRP A 76 -3.65 -18.42 -8.90
CA TRP A 76 -4.90 -18.86 -8.29
C TRP A 76 -5.88 -19.44 -9.31
N PHE A 77 -5.98 -18.81 -10.49
CA PHE A 77 -6.95 -19.20 -11.52
C PHE A 77 -6.42 -20.26 -12.48
N GLU A 78 -5.13 -20.26 -12.78
CA GLU A 78 -4.53 -21.09 -13.85
C GLU A 78 -3.63 -22.21 -13.31
N GLY A 79 -3.30 -22.20 -12.01
CA GLY A 79 -2.33 -23.11 -11.40
C GLY A 79 -2.77 -24.56 -11.18
N GLY A 80 -3.89 -25.01 -11.76
CA GLY A 80 -4.43 -26.36 -11.54
C GLY A 80 -5.09 -26.53 -10.15
N TYR A 81 -5.67 -25.45 -9.64
CA TYR A 81 -6.29 -25.33 -8.33
C TYR A 81 -7.40 -26.38 -8.06
N ASP A 82 -7.27 -27.15 -6.98
CA ASP A 82 -8.22 -28.18 -6.55
C ASP A 82 -9.09 -27.80 -5.34
N GLY A 83 -8.92 -26.58 -4.79
CA GLY A 83 -9.95 -26.00 -3.92
C GLY A 83 -9.56 -25.45 -2.55
N ARG A 84 -8.32 -24.94 -2.35
CA ARG A 84 -7.93 -23.84 -1.41
C ARG A 84 -6.57 -24.09 -0.78
N ASP A 85 -5.55 -23.44 -1.34
CA ASP A 85 -4.28 -23.24 -0.66
C ASP A 85 -3.86 -21.77 -0.82
N ASP A 86 -3.46 -21.15 0.29
CA ASP A 86 -2.95 -19.77 0.33
C ASP A 86 -1.64 -19.65 -0.45
N GLU A 87 -0.96 -20.77 -0.73
CA GLU A 87 0.24 -20.86 -1.59
C GLU A 87 0.03 -20.31 -3.02
N PHE A 88 -1.22 -20.27 -3.52
CA PHE A 88 -1.52 -19.73 -4.85
C PHE A 88 -1.88 -18.25 -4.86
N LEU A 89 -2.00 -17.61 -3.70
CA LEU A 89 -2.24 -16.17 -3.63
C LEU A 89 -1.02 -15.41 -4.12
N THR A 90 -1.29 -14.37 -4.92
CA THR A 90 -0.27 -13.39 -5.26
C THR A 90 -0.05 -12.48 -4.07
N ARG A 91 1.20 -12.40 -3.63
CA ARG A 91 1.64 -11.54 -2.53
C ARG A 91 2.45 -10.38 -3.09
N ASP A 92 1.93 -9.18 -2.97
CA ASP A 92 2.56 -7.95 -3.44
C ASP A 92 2.91 -7.01 -2.28
N LEU A 93 4.14 -6.48 -2.30
CA LEU A 93 4.63 -5.52 -1.31
C LEU A 93 4.42 -4.08 -1.80
N PHE A 94 3.72 -3.29 -0.99
CA PHE A 94 3.44 -1.87 -1.22
C PHE A 94 4.03 -1.00 -0.12
N TYR A 95 4.26 0.27 -0.46
CA TYR A 95 4.68 1.29 0.48
C TYR A 95 3.76 2.50 0.39
N LEU A 96 3.37 3.03 1.56
CA LEU A 96 2.52 4.20 1.69
C LEU A 96 3.22 5.25 2.57
N PRO A 97 2.92 6.55 2.40
CA PRO A 97 3.36 7.57 3.34
C PRO A 97 2.68 7.40 4.70
N THR A 98 3.42 7.71 5.77
CA THR A 98 2.79 7.85 7.09
C THR A 98 1.88 9.08 7.14
N PRO A 99 0.87 9.11 8.04
CA PRO A 99 0.06 10.32 8.26
C PRO A 99 0.91 11.56 8.55
N GLY A 100 2.02 11.39 9.27
CA GLY A 100 2.97 12.47 9.54
C GLY A 100 3.66 13.01 8.29
N ARG A 101 3.94 12.17 7.28
CA ARG A 101 4.44 12.65 5.98
C ARG A 101 3.37 13.39 5.21
N LEU A 102 2.16 12.83 5.15
CA LEU A 102 1.03 13.48 4.45
C LEU A 102 0.71 14.86 5.02
N ILE A 103 0.70 15.01 6.34
CA ILE A 103 0.51 16.32 7.00
C ILE A 103 1.61 17.30 6.61
N LYS A 104 2.88 16.86 6.52
CA LYS A 104 4.00 17.72 6.13
C LYS A 104 3.98 18.08 4.64
N ALA A 105 3.48 17.19 3.80
CA ALA A 105 3.36 17.41 2.37
C ALA A 105 2.25 18.43 2.03
N ASP A 106 1.27 18.62 2.92
CA ASP A 106 0.21 19.63 2.79
C ASP A 106 -0.53 19.54 1.44
N GLY A 107 -0.93 18.31 1.08
CA GLY A 107 -1.60 18.02 -0.18
C GLY A 107 -0.71 17.97 -1.42
N LYS A 108 0.60 18.16 -1.27
CA LYS A 108 1.59 17.97 -2.33
C LYS A 108 2.14 16.54 -2.32
N ASP A 109 3.05 16.26 -3.25
CA ASP A 109 3.79 15.01 -3.23
C ASP A 109 4.51 14.79 -1.89
N TRP A 110 4.41 13.56 -1.42
CA TRP A 110 4.97 13.10 -0.17
C TRP A 110 6.31 12.40 -0.37
N TYR A 111 6.68 12.13 -1.62
CA TYR A 111 7.96 11.54 -2.01
C TYR A 111 9.11 12.53 -1.78
#